data_AF-A0A7S4WAY7-F1
#
_entry.id   AF-A0A7S4WAY7-F1
#
_cell.length_a   1.000
_cell.length_b   1.000
_cell.length_c   1.000
_cell.angle_alpha   90.00
_cell.angle_beta   90.00
_cell.angle_gamma   90.00
#
_symmetry.space_group_name_H-M   'P 1'
#
loop_
_entity.id
_entity.type
_entity.pdbx_description
1 polymer ?
#
loop_
_entity_poly.entity_id
_entity_poly.type
_entity_poly.pdbx_seq_one_letter_code
_entity_poly.pdbx_strand_id
1 'polypeptide(L)'
;FVCGPMNLWRLMKAMSEVNNKWGRETLKNHKKCAAFSFGDWLHKHFNLQHARKDVSTKQNSDFDVETLASHENPFLLVMIGSLGWMLSCTYNQLFCCPADVMLSYIRGLRNSKGFLGLFHNDGEVARVIPSIKALENALLYGVDNVFLDKPVVSVDETKIINGVQYDAVICATEASAVNKVIKDSSPVFADFKYHPSTIYLHRDETFMPPEKKLW
;
A
#
# COMPACT_ATOMS: atom_id res chain seq x y z
N PHE A 1 -9.63 27.50 1.94
CA PHE A 1 -10.09 26.20 2.47
C PHE A 1 -11.55 26.29 2.95
N VAL A 2 -12.53 26.50 2.06
CA VAL A 2 -13.92 26.79 2.48
C VAL A 2 -14.86 25.56 2.42
N CYS A 3 -14.43 24.43 1.82
CA CYS A 3 -15.23 23.19 1.74
C CYS A 3 -14.76 22.04 2.66
N GLY A 4 -13.74 22.27 3.50
CA GLY A 4 -13.02 21.22 4.25
C GLY A 4 -13.87 20.36 5.21
N PRO A 5 -14.74 20.93 6.06
CA PRO A 5 -15.42 20.16 7.12
C PRO A 5 -16.47 19.19 6.59
N MET A 6 -17.22 19.59 5.56
CA MET A 6 -18.31 18.78 5.00
C MET A 6 -17.77 17.57 4.23
N ASN A 7 -16.66 17.74 3.51
CA ASN A 7 -16.01 16.65 2.77
C ASN A 7 -15.25 15.70 3.70
N LEU A 8 -14.67 16.23 4.79
CA LEU A 8 -14.16 15.41 5.88
C LEU A 8 -15.27 14.59 6.55
N TRP A 9 -16.43 15.19 6.81
CA TRP A 9 -17.56 14.47 7.41
C TRP A 9 -18.12 13.37 6.50
N ARG A 10 -18.21 13.62 5.18
CA ARG A 10 -18.54 12.60 4.18
C ARG A 10 -17.55 11.44 4.20
N LEU A 11 -16.25 11.74 4.27
CA LEU A 11 -15.20 10.74 4.39
C LEU A 11 -15.31 9.94 5.69
N MET A 12 -15.51 10.62 6.82
CA MET A 12 -15.69 9.98 8.12
C MET A 12 -16.94 9.09 8.17
N LYS A 13 -18.04 9.52 7.54
CA LYS A 13 -19.26 8.74 7.40
C LYS A 13 -19.04 7.51 6.51
N ALA A 14 -18.42 7.68 5.35
CA ALA A 14 -18.08 6.57 4.45
C ALA A 14 -17.18 5.54 5.14
N MET A 15 -16.14 5.99 5.86
CA MET A 15 -15.25 5.12 6.64
C MET A 15 -15.95 4.46 7.85
N SER A 16 -16.97 5.11 8.42
CA SER A 16 -17.80 4.52 9.49
C SER A 16 -18.72 3.41 8.96
N GLU A 17 -19.27 3.57 7.76
CA GLU A 17 -20.08 2.54 7.10
C GLU A 17 -19.26 1.27 6.83
N VAL A 18 -17.98 1.43 6.45
CA VAL A 18 -17.01 0.33 6.34
C VAL A 18 -16.83 -0.38 7.68
N ASN A 19 -16.68 0.36 8.78
CA ASN A 19 -16.49 -0.20 10.11
C ASN A 19 -17.69 -1.02 10.59
N ASN A 20 -18.92 -0.61 10.25
CA ASN A 20 -20.15 -1.22 10.77
C ASN A 20 -20.68 -2.38 9.91
N LYS A 21 -20.56 -2.32 8.58
CA LYS A 21 -21.06 -3.35 7.66
C LYS A 21 -19.99 -4.39 7.27
N TRP A 22 -18.79 -3.95 6.92
CA TRP A 22 -17.79 -4.88 6.35
C TRP A 22 -17.03 -5.69 7.41
N GLY A 23 -16.90 -5.19 8.65
CA GLY A 23 -16.20 -5.93 9.70
C GLY A 23 -16.82 -7.29 10.09
N ARG A 24 -18.08 -7.56 9.73
CA ARG A 24 -18.82 -8.78 10.13
C ARG A 24 -19.17 -9.75 9.00
N GLU A 25 -19.25 -9.29 7.75
CA GLU A 25 -19.70 -10.14 6.62
C GLU A 25 -18.57 -10.59 5.67
N THR A 26 -17.50 -9.80 5.48
CA THR A 26 -16.48 -10.09 4.47
C THR A 26 -15.55 -11.23 4.84
N LEU A 27 -15.26 -11.41 6.14
CA LEU A 27 -14.44 -12.52 6.64
C LEU A 27 -15.04 -13.90 6.34
N LYS A 28 -16.35 -13.99 6.04
CA LYS A 28 -17.02 -15.24 5.69
C LYS A 28 -17.12 -15.49 4.17
N ASN A 29 -16.94 -14.47 3.33
CA ASN A 29 -17.29 -14.53 1.90
C ASN A 29 -16.22 -13.98 0.94
N HIS A 30 -14.94 -14.01 1.31
CA HIS A 30 -13.82 -13.51 0.48
C HIS A 30 -13.75 -14.08 -0.95
N LYS A 31 -14.42 -15.20 -1.27
CA LYS A 31 -14.45 -15.77 -2.63
C LYS A 31 -15.48 -15.15 -3.59
N LYS A 32 -16.37 -14.25 -3.14
CA LYS A 32 -17.44 -13.67 -3.99
C LYS A 32 -17.37 -12.15 -4.21
N CYS A 33 -16.45 -11.43 -3.54
CA CYS A 33 -16.40 -9.95 -3.60
C CYS A 33 -15.40 -9.36 -4.61
N ALA A 34 -14.97 -10.12 -5.62
CA ALA A 34 -14.06 -9.62 -6.67
C ALA A 34 -14.66 -8.49 -7.55
N ALA A 35 -15.94 -8.15 -7.39
CA ALA A 35 -16.63 -7.20 -8.26
C ALA A 35 -16.67 -5.74 -7.76
N PHE A 36 -16.19 -5.43 -6.54
CA PHE A 36 -16.27 -4.07 -5.98
C PHE A 36 -14.87 -3.52 -5.70
N SER A 37 -14.38 -2.69 -6.62
CA SER A 37 -13.05 -2.08 -6.54
C SER A 37 -13.02 -0.87 -5.61
N PHE A 38 -11.83 -0.47 -5.19
CA PHE A 38 -11.63 0.74 -4.39
C PHE A 38 -12.05 1.98 -5.17
N GLY A 39 -11.86 2.00 -6.48
CA GLY A 39 -12.40 3.01 -7.39
C GLY A 39 -13.93 3.08 -7.38
N ASP A 40 -14.61 1.93 -7.39
CA ASP A 40 -16.09 1.87 -7.28
C ASP A 40 -16.57 2.42 -5.92
N TRP A 41 -15.84 2.15 -4.84
CA TRP A 41 -16.11 2.71 -3.52
C TRP A 41 -15.98 4.24 -3.53
N LEU A 42 -14.87 4.72 -4.09
CA LEU A 42 -14.60 6.15 -4.22
C LEU A 42 -15.67 6.87 -5.04
N HIS A 43 -16.05 6.31 -6.18
CA HIS A 43 -17.14 6.82 -7.02
C HIS A 43 -18.46 6.87 -6.24
N LYS A 44 -18.83 5.79 -5.55
CA LYS A 44 -20.09 5.70 -4.82
C LYS A 44 -20.21 6.75 -3.70
N HIS A 45 -19.12 7.04 -3.01
CA HIS A 45 -19.15 7.89 -1.80
C HIS A 45 -18.76 9.34 -2.04
N PHE A 46 -18.02 9.62 -3.12
CA PHE A 46 -17.50 10.96 -3.42
C PHE A 46 -17.87 11.46 -4.81
N ASN A 47 -18.69 10.72 -5.57
CA ASN A 47 -19.07 11.04 -6.95
C ASN A 47 -17.87 11.28 -7.88
N LEU A 48 -16.75 10.61 -7.60
CA LEU A 48 -15.61 10.61 -8.50
C LEU A 48 -16.03 9.94 -9.80
N GLN A 49 -16.16 10.73 -10.86
CA GLN A 49 -16.60 10.20 -12.14
C GLN A 49 -15.60 9.12 -12.58
N HIS A 50 -16.11 7.92 -12.83
CA HIS A 50 -15.41 7.00 -13.70
C HIS A 50 -15.46 7.61 -15.10
N ALA A 51 -14.32 7.71 -15.78
CA ALA A 51 -14.32 7.60 -17.23
C ALA A 51 -14.79 6.17 -17.57
N ARG A 52 -16.09 5.91 -17.45
CA ARG A 52 -16.68 4.62 -17.77
C ARG A 52 -16.70 4.53 -19.29
N LYS A 53 -15.73 3.80 -19.84
CA LYS A 53 -15.70 3.42 -21.26
C LYS A 53 -17.05 2.81 -21.67
N ASP A 54 -17.69 3.42 -22.65
CA ASP A 54 -18.49 2.64 -23.58
C ASP A 54 -17.58 1.65 -24.33
N VAL A 55 -18.10 0.44 -24.49
CA VAL A 55 -17.42 -0.73 -25.04
C VAL A 55 -17.12 -0.50 -26.54
N SER A 56 -16.01 0.15 -26.89
CA SER A 56 -15.48 0.06 -28.27
C SER A 56 -14.04 0.50 -28.52
N THR A 57 -13.32 1.16 -27.60
CA THR A 57 -11.97 1.67 -27.93
C THR A 57 -10.94 1.49 -26.82
N LYS A 58 -9.79 0.92 -27.22
CA LYS A 58 -8.58 0.75 -26.40
C LYS A 58 -7.92 2.11 -26.12
N GLN A 59 -8.33 2.81 -25.05
CA GLN A 59 -7.54 3.86 -24.41
C GLN A 59 -7.55 3.66 -22.90
N ASN A 60 -6.49 3.99 -22.16
CA ASN A 60 -6.38 3.66 -20.73
C ASN A 60 -7.55 4.25 -19.92
N SER A 61 -8.07 3.49 -18.94
CA SER A 61 -9.08 3.98 -17.99
C SER A 61 -8.39 4.87 -16.97
N ASP A 62 -8.12 6.11 -17.35
CA ASP A 62 -7.59 7.10 -16.40
C ASP A 62 -8.76 7.56 -15.54
N PHE A 63 -8.70 7.21 -14.25
CA PHE A 63 -9.52 7.88 -13.26
C PHE A 63 -9.21 9.36 -13.30
N ASP A 64 -10.23 10.21 -13.12
CA ASP A 64 -10.07 11.65 -13.18
C ASP A 64 -9.31 12.18 -11.96
N VAL A 65 -7.98 12.05 -12.01
CA VAL A 65 -7.04 12.57 -11.02
C VAL A 65 -7.09 14.10 -10.99
N GLU A 66 -7.45 14.74 -12.11
CA GLU A 66 -7.64 16.19 -12.18
C GLU A 66 -8.84 16.62 -11.33
N THR A 67 -9.93 15.85 -11.31
CA THR A 67 -11.08 16.05 -10.40
C THR A 67 -10.74 15.76 -8.93
N LEU A 68 -9.80 14.84 -8.65
CA LEU A 68 -9.24 14.65 -7.30
C LEU A 68 -8.36 15.84 -6.86
N ALA A 69 -7.63 16.42 -7.80
CA ALA A 69 -6.74 17.57 -7.57
C ALA A 69 -7.50 18.91 -7.52
N SER A 70 -8.68 19.01 -8.15
CA SER A 70 -9.48 20.22 -8.26
C SER A 70 -10.32 20.51 -7.00
N HIS A 71 -9.66 20.85 -5.89
CA HIS A 71 -10.25 21.50 -4.70
C HIS A 71 -11.46 20.86 -3.98
N GLU A 72 -12.13 19.83 -4.51
CA GLU A 72 -13.36 19.29 -3.94
C GLU A 72 -13.09 18.35 -2.76
N ASN A 73 -11.95 17.64 -2.71
CA ASN A 73 -11.63 16.82 -1.54
C ASN A 73 -10.12 16.64 -1.29
N PRO A 74 -9.42 17.65 -0.72
CA PRO A 74 -7.97 17.59 -0.51
C PRO A 74 -7.54 16.43 0.39
N PHE A 75 -8.39 15.98 1.32
CA PHE A 75 -8.11 14.82 2.17
C PHE A 75 -8.08 13.52 1.38
N LEU A 76 -8.93 13.40 0.36
CA LEU A 76 -8.99 12.23 -0.51
C LEU A 76 -7.74 12.15 -1.39
N LEU A 77 -7.29 13.30 -1.92
CA LEU A 77 -6.04 13.39 -2.67
C LEU A 77 -4.83 12.98 -1.81
N VAL A 78 -4.72 13.49 -0.58
CA VAL A 78 -3.64 13.12 0.34
C VAL A 78 -3.68 11.64 0.67
N MET A 79 -4.88 11.07 0.91
CA MET A 79 -5.04 9.65 1.19
C MET A 79 -4.62 8.79 -0.02
N ILE A 80 -5.11 9.10 -1.22
CA ILE A 80 -4.80 8.37 -2.46
C ILE A 80 -3.31 8.47 -2.78
N GLY A 81 -2.72 9.66 -2.64
CA GLY A 81 -1.29 9.88 -2.82
C GLY A 81 -0.45 9.09 -1.81
N SER A 82 -0.86 9.10 -0.53
CA SER A 82 -0.19 8.30 0.52
C SER A 82 -0.29 6.81 0.23
N LEU A 83 -1.47 6.31 -0.17
CA LEU A 83 -1.69 4.90 -0.49
C LEU A 83 -0.89 4.47 -1.73
N GLY A 84 -0.88 5.28 -2.78
CA GLY A 84 -0.09 5.00 -3.99
C GLY A 84 1.41 4.92 -3.69
N TRP A 85 1.92 5.81 -2.84
CA TRP A 85 3.30 5.76 -2.36
C TRP A 85 3.57 4.52 -1.51
N MET A 86 2.73 4.25 -0.51
CA MET A 86 2.90 3.11 0.41
C MET A 86 2.83 1.75 -0.30
N LEU A 87 1.97 1.62 -1.31
CA LEU A 87 1.78 0.40 -2.09
C LEU A 87 2.66 0.35 -3.35
N SER A 88 3.46 1.41 -3.59
CA SER A 88 4.32 1.53 -4.78
C SER A 88 3.59 1.23 -6.09
N CYS A 89 2.36 1.74 -6.22
CA CYS A 89 1.50 1.49 -7.39
C CYS A 89 0.98 2.78 -8.01
N THR A 90 0.62 2.70 -9.29
CA THR A 90 -0.06 3.81 -9.99
C THR A 90 -1.47 4.01 -9.45
N TYR A 91 -2.04 5.21 -9.61
CA TYR A 91 -3.42 5.46 -9.19
C TYR A 91 -4.43 4.53 -9.87
N ASN A 92 -4.24 4.23 -11.15
CA ASN A 92 -5.12 3.27 -11.86
C ASN A 92 -5.07 1.88 -11.21
N GLN A 93 -3.89 1.38 -10.86
CA GLN A 93 -3.75 0.11 -10.14
C GLN A 93 -4.41 0.17 -8.76
N LEU A 94 -4.19 1.25 -8.01
CA LEU A 94 -4.80 1.47 -6.70
C LEU A 94 -6.33 1.44 -6.77
N PHE A 95 -6.92 2.07 -7.80
CA PHE A 95 -8.36 2.07 -7.97
C PHE A 95 -8.94 0.72 -8.38
N CYS A 96 -8.17 -0.10 -9.09
CA CYS A 96 -8.54 -1.47 -9.42
C CYS A 96 -8.37 -2.46 -8.24
N CYS A 97 -7.69 -2.07 -7.15
CA CYS A 97 -7.59 -2.92 -5.97
C CYS A 97 -8.97 -3.20 -5.35
N PRO A 98 -9.21 -4.38 -4.77
CA PRO A 98 -10.46 -4.68 -4.09
C PRO A 98 -10.71 -3.71 -2.93
N ALA A 99 -11.93 -3.19 -2.84
CA ALA A 99 -12.25 -2.22 -1.79
C ALA A 99 -12.10 -2.83 -0.40
N ASP A 100 -12.42 -4.11 -0.21
CA ASP A 100 -12.32 -4.78 1.09
C ASP A 100 -10.87 -4.83 1.59
N VAL A 101 -9.90 -5.09 0.71
CA VAL A 101 -8.47 -5.09 1.02
C VAL A 101 -8.00 -3.67 1.35
N MET A 102 -8.30 -2.70 0.48
CA MET A 102 -7.86 -1.31 0.66
C MET A 102 -8.48 -0.66 1.91
N LEU A 103 -9.78 -0.83 2.12
CA LEU A 103 -10.48 -0.23 3.24
C LEU A 103 -10.08 -0.88 4.57
N SER A 104 -9.76 -2.18 4.58
CA SER A 104 -9.19 -2.84 5.76
C SER A 104 -7.81 -2.29 6.10
N TYR A 105 -6.99 -1.99 5.09
CA TYR A 105 -5.69 -1.35 5.27
C TYR A 105 -5.83 0.08 5.81
N ILE A 106 -6.68 0.91 5.19
CA ILE A 106 -6.93 2.29 5.62
C ILE A 106 -7.50 2.33 7.05
N ARG A 107 -8.33 1.34 7.43
CA ARG A 107 -8.80 1.19 8.81
C ARG A 107 -7.65 0.99 9.80
N GLY A 108 -6.60 0.24 9.43
CA GLY A 108 -5.40 0.04 10.25
C GLY A 108 -4.60 1.32 10.49
N LEU A 109 -4.72 2.32 9.60
CA LEU A 109 -4.05 3.63 9.74
C LEU A 109 -4.68 4.53 10.83
N ARG A 110 -5.85 4.17 11.38
CA ARG A 110 -6.73 5.09 12.13
C ARG A 110 -6.57 5.09 13.66
N ASN A 111 -5.47 4.56 14.21
CA ASN A 111 -5.36 4.33 15.67
C ASN A 111 -4.42 5.26 16.45
N SER A 112 -4.26 6.53 16.06
CA SER A 112 -3.72 7.56 16.96
C SER A 112 -4.57 8.84 16.85
N LYS A 113 -5.64 8.92 17.66
CA LYS A 113 -6.44 10.12 18.03
C LYS A 113 -6.75 11.23 16.98
N GLY A 114 -6.52 11.00 15.70
CA GLY A 114 -6.71 11.90 14.58
C GLY A 114 -6.68 11.12 13.26
N PHE A 115 -7.49 11.52 12.29
CA PHE A 115 -7.51 10.90 10.98
C PHE A 115 -6.20 11.24 10.24
N LEU A 116 -5.39 10.23 9.92
CA LEU A 116 -4.13 10.36 9.15
C LEU A 116 -3.03 11.26 9.77
N GLY A 117 -3.04 11.52 11.08
CA GLY A 117 -2.06 12.43 11.71
C GLY A 117 -2.19 13.90 11.28
N LEU A 118 -3.20 14.24 10.46
CA LEU A 118 -3.41 15.57 9.89
C LEU A 118 -3.92 16.62 10.89
N PHE A 119 -4.25 16.21 12.11
CA PHE A 119 -4.84 17.08 13.14
C PHE A 119 -4.04 17.09 14.45
N HIS A 120 -2.79 16.63 14.44
CA HIS A 120 -1.90 16.77 15.60
C HIS A 120 -1.05 18.03 15.47
N ASN A 121 -1.14 18.90 16.47
CA ASN A 121 -0.33 20.13 16.58
C ASN A 121 1.14 19.85 16.93
N ASP A 122 1.52 18.58 17.17
CA ASP A 122 2.80 18.21 17.80
C ASP A 122 3.74 17.38 16.91
N GLY A 123 3.57 17.38 15.59
CA GLY A 123 4.49 16.67 14.68
C GLY A 123 4.47 15.13 14.85
N GLU A 124 3.41 14.58 15.44
CA GLU A 124 3.23 13.14 15.59
C GLU A 124 3.02 12.49 14.21
N VAL A 125 4.01 11.73 13.75
CA VAL A 125 3.91 10.89 12.56
C VAL A 125 2.79 9.87 12.78
N ALA A 126 1.85 9.79 11.83
CA ALA A 126 0.79 8.79 11.83
C ALA A 126 1.43 7.38 11.91
N ARG A 127 1.41 6.78 13.10
CA ARG A 127 1.93 5.42 13.29
C ARG A 127 0.88 4.45 12.79
N VAL A 128 1.23 3.70 11.74
CA VAL A 128 0.46 2.55 11.29
C VAL A 128 0.59 1.45 12.35
N ILE A 129 -0.40 1.36 13.24
CA ILE A 129 -0.45 0.30 14.25
C ILE A 129 -0.81 -1.00 13.51
N PRO A 130 0.04 -2.03 13.59
CA PRO A 130 0.25 -2.91 12.46
C PRO A 130 -0.94 -3.82 12.24
N SER A 131 -1.39 -3.82 10.99
CA SER A 131 -1.64 -5.10 10.34
C SER A 131 -0.62 -5.18 9.20
N ILE A 132 0.63 -5.52 9.52
CA ILE A 132 1.62 -5.92 8.50
C ILE A 132 0.96 -6.92 7.56
N LYS A 133 0.13 -7.82 8.10
CA LYS A 133 -0.73 -8.73 7.35
C LYS A 133 -1.69 -8.07 6.36
N ALA A 134 -2.29 -6.92 6.68
CA ALA A 134 -3.14 -6.20 5.73
C ALA A 134 -2.31 -5.51 4.64
N LEU A 135 -1.13 -5.00 4.98
CA LEU A 135 -0.18 -4.48 3.98
C LEU A 135 0.31 -5.60 3.06
N GLU A 136 0.71 -6.74 3.62
CA GLU A 136 1.09 -7.94 2.88
C GLU A 136 -0.05 -8.40 1.96
N ASN A 137 -1.27 -8.53 2.48
CA ASN A 137 -2.43 -8.90 1.66
C ASN A 137 -2.70 -7.89 0.53
N ALA A 138 -2.48 -6.60 0.76
CA ALA A 138 -2.61 -5.56 -0.24
C ALA A 138 -1.53 -5.65 -1.32
N LEU A 139 -0.26 -5.82 -0.92
CA LEU A 139 0.87 -5.95 -1.84
C LEU A 139 0.82 -7.26 -2.64
N LEU A 140 0.23 -8.32 -2.08
CA LEU A 140 0.07 -9.61 -2.74
C LEU A 140 -1.16 -9.69 -3.65
N TYR A 141 -1.99 -8.64 -3.72
CA TYR A 141 -3.14 -8.66 -4.62
C TYR A 141 -2.71 -8.70 -6.09
N GLY A 142 -3.22 -9.69 -6.84
CA GLY A 142 -2.86 -9.89 -8.24
C GLY A 142 -1.51 -10.58 -8.44
N VAL A 143 -0.85 -11.03 -7.36
CA VAL A 143 0.34 -11.87 -7.46
C VAL A 143 -0.11 -13.32 -7.65
N ASP A 144 0.27 -13.92 -8.77
CA ASP A 144 -0.13 -15.29 -9.10
C ASP A 144 0.51 -16.32 -8.16
N ASN A 145 1.79 -16.13 -7.82
CA ASN A 145 2.57 -17.08 -7.05
C ASN A 145 3.56 -16.37 -6.12
N VAL A 146 3.63 -16.85 -4.87
CA VAL A 146 4.65 -16.45 -3.89
C VAL A 146 5.42 -17.70 -3.49
N PHE A 147 6.73 -17.67 -3.65
CA PHE A 147 7.61 -18.78 -3.27
C PHE A 147 8.51 -18.36 -2.12
N LEU A 148 8.23 -18.89 -0.93
CA LEU A 148 9.07 -18.70 0.26
C LEU A 148 10.18 -19.76 0.29
N ASP A 149 11.27 -19.44 1.00
CA ASP A 149 12.43 -20.33 1.20
C ASP A 149 13.09 -20.83 -0.12
N LYS A 150 12.87 -20.11 -1.22
CA LYS A 150 13.48 -20.40 -2.52
C LYS A 150 14.43 -19.26 -2.93
N PRO A 151 15.74 -19.40 -2.71
CA PRO A 151 16.69 -18.41 -3.20
C PRO A 151 16.70 -18.40 -4.72
N VAL A 152 16.68 -17.21 -5.30
CA VAL A 152 16.87 -16.99 -6.74
C VAL A 152 18.34 -16.67 -6.98
N VAL A 153 18.97 -17.40 -7.90
CA VAL A 153 20.40 -17.25 -8.22
C VAL A 153 20.60 -17.29 -9.73
N SER A 154 21.66 -16.63 -10.21
CA SER A 154 22.15 -16.74 -11.59
C SER A 154 21.10 -16.47 -12.70
N VAL A 155 20.23 -15.49 -12.50
CA VAL A 155 19.36 -14.96 -13.56
C VAL A 155 20.24 -14.37 -14.66
N ASP A 156 20.12 -14.91 -15.86
CA ASP A 156 20.79 -14.45 -17.06
C ASP A 156 19.80 -13.80 -18.05
N GLU A 157 20.26 -13.53 -19.27
CA GLU A 157 19.44 -12.93 -20.32
C GLU A 157 18.20 -13.75 -20.71
N THR A 158 18.20 -15.06 -20.43
CA THR A 158 17.05 -15.93 -20.71
C THR A 158 15.89 -15.69 -19.77
N LYS A 159 16.14 -15.07 -18.60
CA LYS A 159 15.14 -14.75 -17.56
C LYS A 159 14.34 -15.98 -17.12
N ILE A 160 14.98 -17.15 -17.09
CA ILE A 160 14.36 -18.39 -16.64
C ILE A 160 14.59 -18.53 -15.13
N ILE A 161 13.51 -18.57 -14.35
CA ILE A 161 13.55 -18.83 -12.90
C ILE A 161 12.68 -20.04 -12.63
N ASN A 162 13.26 -21.09 -12.03
CA ASN A 162 12.57 -22.36 -11.74
C ASN A 162 11.87 -22.98 -12.97
N GLY A 163 12.48 -22.86 -14.15
CA GLY A 163 11.93 -23.41 -15.40
C GLY A 163 10.83 -22.58 -16.06
N VAL A 164 10.49 -21.41 -15.50
CA VAL A 164 9.53 -20.46 -16.10
C VAL A 164 10.32 -19.30 -16.69
N GLN A 165 10.07 -18.99 -17.96
CA GLN A 165 10.62 -17.82 -18.63
C GLN A 165 9.74 -16.59 -18.37
N TYR A 166 10.35 -15.48 -17.98
CA TYR A 166 9.67 -14.22 -17.70
C TYR A 166 10.03 -13.14 -18.71
N ASP A 167 9.10 -12.25 -19.05
CA ASP A 167 9.36 -11.11 -19.94
C ASP A 167 10.33 -10.10 -19.31
N ALA A 168 10.25 -9.92 -18.00
CA ALA A 168 11.09 -9.03 -17.22
C ALA A 168 11.33 -9.61 -15.82
N VAL A 169 12.48 -9.28 -15.24
CA VAL A 169 12.85 -9.62 -13.86
C VAL A 169 13.17 -8.33 -13.12
N ILE A 170 12.49 -8.12 -11.99
CA ILE A 170 12.74 -6.98 -11.10
C ILE A 170 13.50 -7.52 -9.88
N CYS A 171 14.70 -7.00 -9.65
CA CYS A 171 15.53 -7.40 -8.52
C CYS A 171 15.31 -6.45 -7.34
N ALA A 172 14.63 -6.93 -6.29
CA ALA A 172 14.39 -6.19 -5.05
C ALA A 172 15.19 -6.81 -3.88
N THR A 173 16.49 -6.99 -4.09
CA THR A 173 17.42 -7.51 -3.06
C THR A 173 18.41 -6.43 -2.64
N GLU A 174 19.21 -6.72 -1.61
CA GLU A 174 20.31 -5.84 -1.20
C GLU A 174 21.31 -5.66 -2.37
N ALA A 175 21.87 -4.47 -2.52
CA ALA A 175 22.82 -4.13 -3.58
C ALA A 175 23.98 -5.15 -3.64
N SER A 176 24.54 -5.52 -2.49
CA SER A 176 25.63 -6.49 -2.40
C SER A 176 25.24 -7.91 -2.81
N ALA A 177 23.95 -8.23 -2.87
CA ALA A 177 23.45 -9.52 -3.31
C ALA A 177 23.12 -9.55 -4.82
N VAL A 178 23.01 -8.40 -5.49
CA VAL A 178 22.64 -8.32 -6.91
C VAL A 178 23.58 -9.16 -7.78
N ASN A 179 24.89 -9.11 -7.55
CA ASN A 179 25.88 -9.87 -8.34
C ASN A 179 25.79 -11.40 -8.14
N LYS A 180 25.07 -11.86 -7.10
CA LYS A 180 24.79 -13.29 -6.88
C LYS A 180 23.50 -13.72 -7.56
N VAL A 181 22.58 -12.77 -7.76
CA VAL A 181 21.28 -13.00 -8.37
C VAL A 181 21.34 -12.82 -9.88
N ILE A 182 22.05 -11.81 -10.38
CA ILE A 182 22.17 -11.48 -11.81
C ILE A 182 23.61 -11.69 -12.25
N LYS A 183 23.82 -12.46 -13.31
CA LYS A 183 25.15 -12.88 -13.76
C LYS A 183 26.02 -11.73 -14.29
N ASP A 184 25.42 -10.79 -15.01
CA ASP A 184 26.10 -9.67 -15.67
C ASP A 184 25.63 -8.33 -15.10
N SER A 185 25.64 -8.21 -13.77
CA SER A 185 25.23 -6.99 -13.07
C SER A 185 26.27 -5.87 -13.16
N SER A 186 25.80 -4.63 -13.00
CA SER A 186 26.67 -3.45 -12.97
C SER A 186 27.68 -3.53 -11.81
N PRO A 187 28.96 -3.16 -12.03
CA PRO A 187 29.98 -3.19 -10.99
C PRO A 187 29.67 -2.26 -9.81
N VAL A 188 28.81 -1.25 -10.00
CA VAL A 188 28.41 -0.29 -8.95
C VAL A 188 27.86 -0.99 -7.70
N PHE A 189 27.25 -2.16 -7.87
CA PHE A 189 26.67 -2.93 -6.76
C PHE A 189 27.73 -3.52 -5.83
N ALA A 190 28.97 -3.69 -6.29
CA ALA A 190 30.08 -4.18 -5.48
C ALA A 190 30.63 -3.12 -4.52
N ASP A 191 30.41 -1.84 -4.80
CA ASP A 191 30.95 -0.73 -4.00
C ASP A 191 30.09 -0.40 -2.78
N PHE A 192 28.88 -0.95 -2.69
CA PHE A 192 27.98 -0.73 -1.56
C PHE A 192 28.49 -1.41 -0.29
N LYS A 193 28.85 -0.58 0.70
CA LYS A 193 29.25 -1.04 2.03
C LYS A 193 28.09 -0.95 3.00
N TYR A 194 27.66 -2.10 3.51
CA TYR A 194 26.64 -2.18 4.54
C TYR A 194 27.28 -2.10 5.93
N HIS A 195 26.65 -1.35 6.83
CA HIS A 195 27.00 -1.40 8.24
C HIS A 195 26.30 -2.62 8.87
N PRO A 196 27.03 -3.59 9.44
CA PRO A 196 26.40 -4.73 10.09
C PRO A 196 25.60 -4.23 11.30
N SER A 197 24.33 -4.61 11.37
CA SER A 197 23.48 -4.35 12.53
C SER A 197 23.00 -5.66 13.12
N THR A 198 22.85 -5.69 14.44
CA THR A 198 22.26 -6.84 15.14
C THR A 198 21.15 -6.30 16.02
N ILE A 199 19.95 -6.83 15.81
CA ILE A 199 18.76 -6.43 16.57
C ILE A 199 18.48 -7.54 17.57
N TYR A 200 18.51 -7.20 18.85
CA TYR A 200 18.14 -8.11 19.93
C TYR A 200 16.70 -7.83 20.34
N LEU A 201 15.83 -8.85 20.24
CA LEU A 201 14.50 -8.80 20.81
C LEU A 201 14.56 -9.40 22.21
N HIS A 202 14.46 -8.56 23.24
CA HIS A 202 14.46 -8.99 24.64
C HIS A 202 13.29 -8.36 25.41
N ARG A 203 13.01 -8.93 26.59
CA ARG A 203 12.07 -8.38 27.58
C ARG A 203 12.76 -7.89 28.85
N ASP A 204 14.09 -7.98 28.89
CA ASP A 204 14.88 -7.58 30.06
C ASP A 204 14.89 -6.05 30.19
N GLU A 205 14.32 -5.57 31.29
CA GLU A 205 14.16 -4.15 31.59
C GLU A 205 15.49 -3.48 31.96
N THR A 206 16.53 -4.26 32.32
CA THR A 206 17.84 -3.71 32.73
C THR A 206 18.62 -3.08 31.58
N PHE A 207 18.27 -3.39 30.33
CA PHE A 207 18.83 -2.72 29.15
C PHE A 207 18.22 -1.34 28.88
N MET A 208 17.15 -0.97 29.60
CA MET A 208 16.56 0.37 29.50
C MET A 208 17.25 1.32 30.50
N PRO A 209 17.54 2.57 30.11
CA PRO A 209 18.02 3.55 31.06
C PRO A 209 17.06 3.69 32.26
N PRO A 210 17.57 3.87 33.49
CA PRO A 210 16.71 3.98 34.68
C PRO A 210 15.79 5.21 34.63
N GLU A 211 16.21 6.26 33.92
CA GLU A 211 15.39 7.46 33.70
C GLU A 211 14.59 7.36 32.40
N LYS A 212 13.25 7.31 32.51
CA LYS A 212 12.33 7.16 31.37
C LYS A 212 12.45 8.22 30.27
N LYS A 213 12.94 9.41 30.59
CA LYS A 213 13.19 10.48 29.60
C LYS A 213 14.37 10.20 28.67
N LEU A 214 15.20 9.20 28.99
CA LEU A 214 16.36 8.76 28.22
C LEU A 214 16.08 7.50 27.40
N TRP A 215 14.84 7.00 27.45
CA TRP A 215 14.34 5.95 26.56
C TRP A 215 14.10 6.54 25.16
#